data_AF-A0A7W4NZI2-F1
#
_entry.id   AF-A0A7W4NZI2-F1
#
_cell.length_a   1.000
_cell.length_b   1.000
_cell.length_c   1.000
_cell.angle_alpha   90.00
_cell.angle_beta   90.00
_cell.angle_gamma   90.00
#
_symmetry.space_group_name_H-M   'P 1'
#
loop_
_entity.id
_entity.type
_entity.pdbx_description
1 polymer ?
#
loop_
_entity_poly.entity_id
_entity_poly.type
_entity_poly.pdbx_seq_one_letter_code
_entity_poly.pdbx_strand_id
1 'polypeptide(L)'
;MTETPRLMRVREAARFLGISVRTLEKHRTYGTGPTYRKVGGRVIYAVEDMMAWTAEGARRSPSQETSSRVFPARPLTPEERESR
;
A
#
# COMPACT_ATOMS: atom_id res chain seq x y z
N MET A 1 -18.93 0.70 -19.56
CA MET A 1 -18.35 2.05 -19.40
C MET A 1 -16.99 1.86 -18.79
N THR A 2 -15.93 1.93 -19.58
CA THR A 2 -14.56 1.73 -19.08
C THR A 2 -14.17 3.03 -18.37
N GLU A 3 -14.33 3.06 -17.04
CA GLU A 3 -13.96 4.23 -16.24
C GLU A 3 -12.43 4.39 -16.31
N THR A 4 -11.97 5.58 -16.70
CA THR A 4 -10.54 5.88 -16.74
C THR A 4 -9.97 5.75 -15.32
N PRO A 5 -8.93 4.94 -15.10
CA PRO A 5 -8.37 4.75 -13.76
C PRO A 5 -7.93 6.10 -13.18
N ARG A 6 -8.41 6.42 -11.97
CA ARG A 6 -7.95 7.61 -11.25
C ARG A 6 -6.54 7.34 -10.71
N LEU A 7 -5.57 8.11 -11.19
CA LEU A 7 -4.16 7.97 -10.87
C LEU A 7 -3.71 9.11 -9.95
N MET A 8 -3.11 8.74 -8.82
CA MET A 8 -2.58 9.67 -7.82
C MET A 8 -1.06 9.72 -7.88
N ARG A 9 -0.50 10.91 -7.66
CA ARG A 9 0.96 11.06 -7.39
C ARG A 9 1.28 10.69 -5.95
N VAL A 10 2.54 10.41 -5.65
CA VAL A 10 3.00 10.00 -4.30
C VAL A 10 2.51 10.94 -3.18
N ARG A 11 2.56 12.26 -3.37
CA ARG A 11 2.08 13.23 -2.37
C ARG A 11 0.57 13.18 -2.14
N GLU A 12 -0.19 12.83 -3.16
CA GLU A 12 -1.64 12.68 -3.06
C GLU A 12 -2.00 11.33 -2.43
N ALA A 13 -1.33 10.26 -2.83
CA ALA A 13 -1.47 8.94 -2.22
C ALA A 13 -1.14 8.94 -0.72
N ALA A 14 -0.09 9.64 -0.31
CA ALA A 14 0.25 9.80 1.10
C ALA A 14 -0.84 10.54 1.89
N ARG A 15 -1.41 11.61 1.31
CA ARG A 15 -2.54 12.35 1.89
C ARG A 15 -3.80 11.49 1.98
N PHE A 16 -4.10 10.71 0.94
CA PHE A 16 -5.21 9.77 0.93
C PHE A 16 -5.15 8.77 2.09
N LEU A 17 -3.95 8.25 2.38
CA LEU A 17 -3.72 7.30 3.48
C LEU A 17 -3.57 7.96 4.86
N GLY A 18 -3.44 9.28 4.93
CA GLY A 18 -3.13 9.97 6.18
C GLY A 18 -1.73 9.69 6.74
N ILE A 19 -0.77 9.24 5.91
CA ILE A 19 0.62 8.98 6.32
C ILE A 19 1.59 9.95 5.65
N SER A 20 2.81 10.05 6.19
CA SER A 20 3.85 10.87 5.57
C SER A 20 4.30 10.28 4.22
N VAL A 21 4.71 11.15 3.29
CA VAL A 21 5.31 10.73 2.01
C VAL A 21 6.51 9.82 2.24
N ARG A 22 7.34 10.12 3.23
CA ARG A 22 8.52 9.32 3.58
C ARG A 22 8.15 7.93 4.09
N THR A 23 7.03 7.79 4.79
CA THR A 23 6.49 6.48 5.21
C THR A 23 6.04 5.68 4.01
N LEU A 24 5.32 6.30 3.07
CA LEU A 24 4.89 5.64 1.83
C LEU A 24 6.08 5.22 0.96
N GLU A 25 7.13 6.03 0.89
CA GLU A 25 8.39 5.67 0.22
C GLU A 25 9.05 4.46 0.87
N LYS A 26 9.07 4.37 2.21
CA LYS A 26 9.59 3.18 2.92
C LYS A 26 8.77 1.93 2.60
N HIS A 27 7.45 2.02 2.64
CA HIS A 27 6.56 0.93 2.22
C HIS A 27 6.89 0.44 0.81
N ARG A 28 7.19 1.36 -0.12
CA ARG A 28 7.63 1.01 -1.47
C ARG A 28 8.99 0.30 -1.47
N THR A 29 9.97 0.80 -0.72
CA THR A 29 11.31 0.21 -0.62
C THR A 29 11.28 -1.21 -0.07
N TYR A 30 10.45 -1.46 0.95
CA TYR A 30 10.36 -2.78 1.59
C TYR A 30 9.33 -3.70 0.94
N GLY A 31 8.57 -3.22 -0.05
CA GLY A 31 7.51 -3.98 -0.68
C GLY A 31 6.31 -4.24 0.24
N THR A 32 6.10 -3.42 1.27
CA THR A 32 4.99 -3.56 2.23
C THR A 32 3.85 -2.57 1.95
N GLY A 33 3.93 -1.84 0.84
CA GLY A 33 2.97 -0.82 0.42
C GLY A 33 2.01 -1.24 -0.68
N PRO A 34 1.10 -0.33 -1.05
CA PRO A 34 0.19 -0.53 -2.17
C PRO A 34 0.95 -0.68 -3.50
N THR A 35 0.32 -1.33 -4.48
CA THR A 35 0.88 -1.49 -5.83
C THR A 35 1.13 -0.12 -6.47
N TYR A 36 2.37 0.11 -6.88
CA TYR A 36 2.76 1.32 -7.59
C TYR A 36 3.08 1.03 -9.05
N ARG A 37 2.96 2.05 -9.90
CA ARG A 37 3.36 1.99 -11.32
C ARG A 37 4.46 3.03 -11.58
N LYS A 38 5.44 2.66 -12.41
CA LYS A 38 6.47 3.58 -12.92
C LYS A 38 6.07 4.06 -14.31
N VAL A 39 5.89 5.37 -14.46
CA VAL A 39 5.53 6.01 -15.73
C VAL A 39 6.47 7.19 -15.97
N GLY A 40 7.34 7.09 -16.97
CA GLY A 40 8.27 8.18 -17.34
C GLY A 40 9.13 8.67 -16.17
N GLY A 41 9.65 7.77 -15.33
CA GLY A 41 10.44 8.10 -14.15
C GLY A 41 9.63 8.54 -12.91
N ARG A 42 8.31 8.68 -13.03
CA ARG A 42 7.42 9.04 -11.91
C ARG A 42 6.77 7.81 -11.32
N VAL A 43 6.52 7.84 -10.02
CA VAL A 43 5.75 6.82 -9.30
C VAL A 43 4.32 7.32 -9.14
N ILE A 44 3.37 6.50 -9.57
CA ILE A 44 1.93 6.76 -9.47
C ILE A 44 1.21 5.56 -8.87
N TYR A 45 0.07 5.82 -8.23
CA TYR A 45 -0.80 4.82 -7.64
C TYR A 45 -2.18 4.92 -8.28
N ALA A 46 -2.83 3.80 -8.60
CA ALA A 46 -4.26 3.84 -8.90
C ALA A 46 -5.03 3.86 -7.59
N VAL A 47 -6.16 4.56 -7.57
CA VAL A 47 -7.05 4.58 -6.40
C VAL A 47 -7.48 3.17 -6.00
N GLU A 48 -7.70 2.29 -6.97
CA GLU A 48 -8.10 0.90 -6.72
C GLU A 48 -7.04 0.11 -5.94
N ASP A 49 -5.75 0.23 -6.28
CA ASP A 49 -4.68 -0.45 -5.55
C ASP A 49 -4.52 0.10 -4.13
N MET A 50 -4.77 1.39 -3.95
CA MET A 50 -4.73 2.03 -2.63
C MET A 50 -5.86 1.50 -1.75
N MET A 51 -7.07 1.41 -2.31
CA MET A 51 -8.24 0.86 -1.63
C MET A 51 -8.04 -0.62 -1.29
N ALA A 52 -7.54 -1.42 -2.23
CA ALA A 52 -7.23 -2.83 -2.02
C ALA A 52 -6.26 -3.01 -0.86
N TRP A 53 -5.16 -2.25 -0.86
CA TRP A 53 -4.17 -2.31 0.21
C TRP A 53 -4.73 -1.91 1.58
N THR A 54 -5.59 -0.88 1.63
CA THR A 54 -6.27 -0.53 2.90
C THR A 54 -7.25 -1.60 3.36
N ALA A 55 -7.89 -2.31 2.43
CA ALA A 55 -8.80 -3.41 2.74
C ALA A 55 -8.05 -4.63 3.31
N GLU A 56 -6.83 -4.91 2.82
CA GLU A 56 -5.95 -5.93 3.41
C GLU A 56 -5.57 -5.61 4.87
N GLY A 57 -5.49 -4.32 5.21
CA GLY A 57 -5.20 -3.86 6.57
C GLY A 57 -6.43 -3.76 7.48
N ALA A 58 -7.64 -3.91 6.93
CA ALA A 58 -8.87 -3.68 7.67
C ALA A 58 -9.12 -4.80 8.70
N ARG A 59 -9.33 -4.39 9.95
CA ARG A 59 -9.67 -5.30 11.06
C ARG A 59 -10.90 -4.76 11.78
N ARG A 60 -11.87 -5.64 12.07
CA ARG A 60 -13.07 -5.28 12.86
C ARG A 60 -12.88 -5.49 14.34
N SER A 61 -11.95 -6.36 14.74
CA SER A 61 -11.58 -6.59 16.13
C SER A 61 -10.08 -6.92 16.28
N PRO A 62 -9.49 -6.68 17.46
CA PRO A 62 -8.10 -7.02 17.73
C PRO A 62 -7.80 -8.53 17.58
N SER A 63 -8.78 -9.38 17.88
CA SER A 63 -8.68 -10.84 17.80
C SER A 63 -9.09 -11.41 16.44
N GLN A 64 -9.43 -10.57 15.46
CA GLN A 64 -9.78 -11.06 14.13
C GLN A 64 -8.55 -11.67 13.47
N GLU A 65 -8.62 -12.98 13.23
CA GLU A 65 -7.66 -13.68 12.39
C GLU A 65 -7.98 -13.35 10.93
N THR A 66 -7.03 -12.72 10.25
CA THR A 66 -7.17 -12.34 8.84
C THR A 66 -6.05 -13.00 8.06
N SER A 67 -6.40 -13.63 6.93
CA SER A 67 -5.42 -14.25 6.03
C SER A 67 -4.51 -13.22 5.34
N SER A 68 -4.92 -11.95 5.28
CA SER A 68 -4.14 -10.84 4.74
C SER A 68 -3.77 -9.84 5.84
N ARG A 69 -2.56 -9.28 5.76
CA ARG A 69 -2.12 -8.20 6.64
C ARG A 69 -1.22 -7.21 5.92
N VAL A 70 -1.38 -5.94 6.25
CA VAL A 70 -0.42 -4.90 5.89
C VAL A 70 0.74 -4.93 6.88
N PHE A 71 1.95 -5.12 6.37
CA PHE A 71 3.17 -5.11 7.18
C PHE A 71 3.67 -3.68 7.44
N PRO A 72 4.35 -3.43 8.57
CA PRO A 72 4.96 -2.13 8.83
C PRO A 72 6.02 -1.76 7.78
N ALA A 73 6.33 -0.46 7.67
CA ALA A 73 7.34 0.08 6.76
C ALA A 73 8.78 -0.19 7.24
N ARG A 74 9.13 -1.47 7.41
CA ARG A 74 10.46 -1.98 7.77
C ARG A 74 10.79 -3.23 6.95
N PRO A 75 12.06 -3.66 6.89
CA PRO A 75 12.41 -4.97 6.36
C PRO A 75 11.60 -6.06 7.07
N LEU A 76 11.04 -6.96 6.28
CA LEU A 76 10.39 -8.16 6.79
C LEU A 76 11.43 -9.11 7.36
N THR A 77 11.07 -9.82 8.42
CA THR A 77 11.82 -10.99 8.88
C THR A 77 11.69 -12.13 7.86
N PRO A 78 12.54 -13.17 7.91
CA PRO A 78 12.40 -14.35 7.04
C PRO A 78 11.01 -14.98 7.13
N GLU A 79 10.50 -15.19 8.34
CA GLU A 79 9.17 -15.78 8.59
C GLU A 79 8.03 -14.93 8.01
N GLU A 80 8.14 -13.60 8.14
CA GLU A 80 7.15 -12.67 7.57
C GLU A 80 7.17 -12.65 6.03
N ARG A 81 8.31 -12.93 5.40
CA ARG A 81 8.42 -13.02 3.93
C ARG A 81 7.76 -14.28 3.38
N GLU A 82 7.89 -15.39 4.08
CA GLU A 82 7.27 -16.67 3.70
C GLU A 82 5.74 -16.64 3.86
N SER A 83 5.25 -15.86 4.83
CA SER A 83 3.83 -15.72 5.12
C SER A 83 3.10 -14.66 4.28
N ARG A 84 3.78 -14.06 3.29
CA ARG A 84 3.27 -12.94 2.51
C ARG A 84 2.61 -13.39 1.21
#